data_AF-A0A1I4BMI6-F1
#
_entry.id   AF-A0A1I4BMI6-F1
#
_cell.length_a   1.000
_cell.length_b   1.000
_cell.length_c   1.000
_cell.angle_alpha   90.00
_cell.angle_beta   90.00
_cell.angle_gamma   90.00
#
_symmetry.space_group_name_H-M   'P 1'
#
loop_
_entity.id
_entity.type
_entity.pdbx_description
1 polymer ?
#
loop_
_entity_poly.entity_id
_entity_poly.type
_entity_poly.pdbx_seq_one_letter_code
_entity_poly.pdbx_strand_id
1 'polypeptide(L)'
;MPTGSIYWHFGNKAGVASAVMQRGARAFFARLPRASELDGNPAERLRSFFEAAAEAIAAHPAFFRLEVVLNMESHDDEMRGILRQVTDYTMQEIVSVVEPAARDSGVAEPTALAAELAELTIALTRGSLLSFGGDRDKVTLTMRRLHHLIVLSIADAAARAPLSGQGGSQP
;
A
#
# COMPACT_ATOMS: atom_id res chain seq x y z
N MET A 1 -10.81 -33.63 24.32
CA MET A 1 -11.83 -32.56 24.29
C MET A 1 -12.30 -32.38 22.86
N PRO A 2 -13.61 -32.30 22.56
CA PRO A 2 -14.06 -32.24 21.17
C PRO A 2 -13.82 -30.85 20.58
N THR A 3 -13.21 -30.83 19.39
CA THR A 3 -12.77 -29.68 18.57
C THR A 3 -13.91 -28.88 17.92
N GLY A 4 -15.09 -28.84 18.54
CA GLY A 4 -16.35 -28.45 17.90
C GLY A 4 -16.91 -27.05 18.20
N SER A 5 -16.25 -26.21 19.01
CA SER A 5 -16.90 -24.98 19.51
C SER A 5 -16.67 -23.70 18.69
N ILE A 6 -15.80 -23.70 17.68
CA ILE A 6 -15.51 -22.49 16.87
C ILE A 6 -16.41 -22.40 15.64
N TYR A 7 -16.89 -23.53 15.10
CA TYR A 7 -17.65 -23.57 13.85
C TYR A 7 -19.04 -22.90 13.93
N TRP A 8 -19.66 -22.83 15.11
CA TRP A 8 -21.02 -22.31 15.27
C TRP A 8 -21.16 -20.79 15.21
N HIS A 9 -20.08 -20.02 15.47
CA HIS A 9 -20.14 -18.56 15.42
C HIS A 9 -19.87 -17.96 14.03
N PHE A 10 -19.48 -18.77 13.04
CA PHE A 10 -19.02 -18.28 11.75
C PHE A 10 -19.73 -18.88 10.52
N GLY A 11 -20.72 -19.76 10.70
CA GLY A 11 -21.57 -20.30 9.63
C GLY A 11 -20.87 -21.23 8.62
N ASN A 12 -19.60 -20.99 8.26
CA ASN A 12 -18.74 -21.80 7.39
C ASN A 12 -17.26 -21.30 7.47
N LYS A 13 -16.35 -21.93 6.71
CA LYS A 13 -14.93 -21.53 6.63
C LYS A 13 -14.71 -20.11 6.07
N ALA A 14 -15.64 -19.60 5.27
CA ALA A 14 -15.57 -18.25 4.70
C ALA A 14 -15.80 -17.18 5.77
N GLY A 15 -16.74 -17.38 6.70
CA GLY A 15 -16.97 -16.44 7.81
C GLY A 15 -15.76 -16.29 8.74
N VAL A 16 -15.02 -17.37 9.00
CA VAL A 16 -13.76 -17.32 9.76
C VAL A 16 -12.70 -16.53 8.98
N ALA A 17 -12.55 -16.78 7.68
CA ALA A 17 -11.60 -16.06 6.84
C ALA A 17 -11.93 -14.56 6.78
N SER A 18 -13.21 -14.19 6.67
CA SER A 18 -13.68 -12.80 6.66
C SER A 18 -13.30 -12.07 7.95
N ALA A 19 -13.55 -12.71 9.10
CA ALA A 19 -13.19 -12.15 10.40
C ALA A 19 -11.67 -12.00 10.57
N VAL A 20 -10.90 -12.97 10.10
CA VAL A 20 -9.42 -12.91 10.09
C VAL A 20 -8.93 -11.76 9.19
N MET A 21 -9.51 -11.58 8.00
CA MET A 21 -9.14 -10.51 7.08
C MET A 21 -9.43 -9.14 7.67
N GLN A 22 -10.63 -8.92 8.21
CA GLN A 22 -10.98 -7.63 8.83
C GLN A 22 -10.08 -7.31 10.02
N ARG A 23 -9.83 -8.28 10.90
CA ARG A 23 -8.98 -8.07 12.08
C ARG A 23 -7.52 -7.85 11.68
N GLY A 24 -7.01 -8.62 10.74
CA GLY A 24 -5.64 -8.51 10.25
C GLY A 24 -5.39 -7.19 9.53
N ALA A 25 -6.32 -6.75 8.69
CA ALA A 25 -6.26 -5.44 8.03
C ALA A 25 -6.26 -4.30 9.06
N ARG A 26 -7.19 -4.30 10.02
CA ARG A 26 -7.21 -3.30 11.10
C ARG A 26 -5.90 -3.28 11.91
N ALA A 27 -5.36 -4.45 12.24
CA ALA A 27 -4.12 -4.56 13.00
C ALA A 27 -2.89 -4.09 12.20
N PHE A 28 -2.88 -4.33 10.89
CA PHE A 28 -1.83 -3.83 10.01
C PHE A 28 -1.90 -2.30 9.87
N PHE A 29 -3.07 -1.76 9.53
CA PHE A 29 -3.23 -0.32 9.35
C PHE A 29 -3.03 0.48 10.63
N ALA A 30 -3.37 -0.09 11.80
CA ALA A 30 -3.06 0.54 13.08
C ALA A 30 -1.55 0.61 13.40
N ARG A 31 -0.70 -0.12 12.66
CA ARG A 31 0.77 -0.06 12.79
C ARG A 31 1.41 0.87 11.77
N LEU A 32 0.70 1.22 10.70
CA LEU A 32 1.21 2.18 9.73
C LEU A 32 1.04 3.59 10.29
N PRO A 33 2.09 4.43 10.24
CA PRO A 33 1.94 5.82 10.58
C PRO A 33 1.04 6.51 9.55
N ARG A 34 0.11 7.36 9.99
CA ARG A 34 -0.65 8.18 9.04
C ARG A 34 0.24 9.27 8.46
N ALA A 35 -0.04 9.69 7.23
CA ALA A 35 0.69 10.79 6.58
C ALA A 35 0.75 12.07 7.43
N SER A 36 -0.31 12.35 8.21
CA SER A 36 -0.40 13.50 9.12
C SER A 36 0.41 13.35 10.41
N GLU A 37 0.78 12.13 10.78
CA GLU A 37 1.52 11.79 12.00
C GLU A 37 3.04 11.70 11.75
N LEU A 38 3.46 11.74 10.48
CA LEU A 38 4.85 11.68 10.09
C LEU A 38 5.49 13.07 10.11
N ASP A 39 6.61 13.18 10.83
CA ASP A 39 7.43 14.39 10.86
C ASP A 39 8.24 14.57 9.56
N GLY A 40 8.73 15.79 9.35
CA GLY A 40 9.59 16.12 8.22
C GLY A 40 8.86 16.61 6.97
N ASN A 41 9.63 16.79 5.90
CA ASN A 41 9.13 17.20 4.59
C ASN A 41 8.43 16.04 3.86
N PRO A 42 7.67 16.28 2.78
CA PRO A 42 6.92 15.24 2.08
C PRO A 42 7.77 14.02 1.64
N ALA A 43 9.01 14.23 1.19
CA ALA A 43 9.90 13.14 0.79
C ALA A 43 10.37 12.29 2.00
N GLU A 44 10.63 12.93 3.15
CA GLU A 44 10.97 12.25 4.39
C GLU A 44 9.79 11.41 4.93
N ARG A 45 8.57 11.94 4.82
CA ARG A 45 7.34 11.20 5.18
C ARG A 45 7.14 9.99 4.27
N LEU A 46 7.28 10.18 2.95
CA LEU A 46 7.21 9.09 1.98
C LEU A 46 8.20 7.96 2.33
N ARG A 47 9.46 8.29 2.61
CA ARG A 47 10.47 7.31 3.03
C ARG A 47 10.04 6.57 4.31
N SER A 48 9.63 7.31 5.33
CA SER A 48 9.26 6.76 6.63
C SER A 48 8.05 5.82 6.54
N PHE A 49 7.07 6.16 5.71
CA PHE A 49 5.91 5.31 5.43
C PHE A 49 6.33 3.97 4.81
N PHE A 50 7.18 3.99 3.78
CA PHE A 50 7.64 2.76 3.11
C PHE A 50 8.52 1.89 4.01
N GLU A 51 9.32 2.50 4.89
CA GLU A 51 10.09 1.78 5.92
C GLU A 51 9.17 1.08 6.92
N ALA A 52 8.16 1.78 7.46
CA ALA A 52 7.18 1.21 8.38
C ALA A 52 6.33 0.11 7.72
N ALA A 53 5.93 0.30 6.47
CA ALA A 53 5.20 -0.71 5.70
C ALA A 53 6.05 -1.97 5.47
N ALA A 54 7.33 -1.83 5.15
CA ALA A 54 8.24 -2.96 5.00
C ALA A 54 8.35 -3.78 6.29
N GLU A 55 8.51 -3.10 7.44
CA GLU A 55 8.58 -3.77 8.73
C GLU A 55 7.28 -4.50 9.08
N ALA A 56 6.14 -3.85 8.87
CA ALA A 56 4.84 -4.42 9.17
C ALA A 56 4.49 -5.64 8.29
N ILE A 57 4.82 -5.60 6.99
CA ILE A 57 4.64 -6.75 6.09
C ILE A 57 5.57 -7.89 6.49
N ALA A 58 6.85 -7.59 6.77
CA ALA A 58 7.83 -8.58 7.19
C ALA A 58 7.53 -9.22 8.56
N ALA A 59 6.81 -8.52 9.44
CA ALA A 59 6.34 -9.04 10.72
C ALA A 59 5.18 -10.04 10.58
N HIS A 60 4.38 -9.92 9.52
CA HIS A 60 3.14 -10.68 9.36
C HIS A 60 2.98 -11.31 7.96
N PRO A 61 3.99 -12.01 7.41
CA PRO A 61 3.96 -12.48 6.02
C PRO A 61 2.83 -13.49 5.73
N ALA A 62 2.45 -14.30 6.73
CA ALA A 62 1.37 -15.27 6.58
C ALA A 62 0.00 -14.60 6.35
N PHE A 63 -0.26 -13.44 6.98
CA PHE A 63 -1.48 -12.67 6.78
C PHE A 63 -1.55 -12.14 5.34
N PHE A 64 -0.48 -11.52 4.85
CA PHE A 64 -0.43 -10.99 3.50
C PHE A 64 -0.49 -12.08 2.43
N ARG A 65 0.10 -13.25 2.68
CA ARG A 65 -0.06 -14.39 1.78
C ARG A 65 -1.51 -14.88 1.72
N LEU A 66 -2.19 -14.95 2.87
CA LEU A 66 -3.61 -15.29 2.91
C LEU A 66 -4.44 -14.27 2.12
N GLU A 67 -4.14 -12.97 2.27
CA GLU A 67 -4.79 -11.89 1.51
C GLU A 67 -4.63 -12.08 -0.02
N VAL A 68 -3.42 -12.40 -0.49
CA VAL A 68 -3.15 -12.67 -1.91
C VAL A 68 -3.95 -13.89 -2.41
N VAL A 69 -3.91 -15.00 -1.66
CA VAL A 69 -4.63 -16.23 -2.04
C VAL A 69 -6.15 -15.98 -2.07
N LEU A 70 -6.69 -15.29 -1.07
CA LEU A 70 -8.13 -14.96 -1.03
C LEU A 70 -8.54 -14.03 -2.17
N ASN A 71 -7.71 -13.08 -2.57
CA ASN A 71 -7.98 -12.25 -3.76
C ASN A 71 -8.04 -13.07 -5.06
N MET A 72 -7.25 -14.15 -5.16
CA MET A 72 -7.23 -14.99 -6.36
C MET A 72 -8.37 -16.02 -6.38
N GLU A 73 -8.72 -16.57 -5.22
CA GLU A 73 -9.60 -17.75 -5.15
C GLU A 73 -11.00 -17.48 -4.61
N SER A 74 -11.29 -16.28 -4.09
CA SER A 74 -12.60 -16.00 -3.52
C SER A 74 -13.67 -15.83 -4.59
N HIS A 75 -14.59 -16.79 -4.62
CA HIS A 75 -15.82 -16.73 -5.42
C HIS A 75 -17.02 -16.17 -4.62
N ASP A 76 -16.81 -15.88 -3.34
CA ASP A 76 -17.82 -15.36 -2.42
C ASP A 76 -17.90 -13.83 -2.47
N ASP A 77 -19.10 -13.28 -2.63
CA ASP A 77 -19.35 -11.84 -2.80
C ASP A 77 -18.99 -11.03 -1.55
N GLU A 78 -19.28 -11.56 -0.36
CA GLU A 78 -18.99 -10.89 0.91
C GLU A 78 -17.48 -10.74 1.10
N MET A 79 -16.72 -11.83 0.91
CA MET A 79 -15.27 -11.80 0.96
C MET A 79 -14.68 -10.87 -0.11
N ARG A 80 -15.19 -10.89 -1.35
CA ARG A 80 -14.74 -9.95 -2.39
C ARG A 80 -14.99 -8.49 -2.00
N GLY A 81 -16.11 -8.20 -1.33
CA GLY A 81 -16.39 -6.88 -0.75
C GLY A 81 -15.37 -6.45 0.29
N ILE A 82 -15.03 -7.35 1.23
CA ILE A 82 -14.02 -7.10 2.26
C ILE A 82 -12.63 -6.83 1.65
N LEU A 83 -12.19 -7.67 0.72
CA LEU A 83 -10.88 -7.51 0.08
C LEU A 83 -10.79 -6.22 -0.74
N ARG A 84 -11.90 -5.81 -1.39
CA ARG A 84 -11.98 -4.51 -2.07
C ARG A 84 -11.83 -3.36 -1.09
N GLN A 85 -12.55 -3.37 0.04
CA GLN A 85 -12.40 -2.34 1.07
C GLN A 85 -10.97 -2.22 1.60
N VAL A 86 -10.29 -3.35 1.82
CA VAL A 86 -8.88 -3.37 2.23
C VAL A 86 -7.96 -2.78 1.16
N THR A 87 -8.23 -3.10 -0.11
CA THR A 87 -7.47 -2.56 -1.24
C THR A 87 -7.69 -1.05 -1.39
N ASP A 88 -8.93 -0.58 -1.34
CA ASP A 88 -9.29 0.84 -1.45
C ASP A 88 -8.66 1.66 -0.33
N TYR A 89 -8.67 1.13 0.91
CA TYR A 89 -7.99 1.77 2.03
C TYR A 89 -6.47 1.85 1.79
N THR A 90 -5.85 0.75 1.35
CA THR A 90 -4.40 0.72 1.05
C THR A 90 -4.03 1.74 -0.02
N MET A 91 -4.86 1.84 -1.08
CA MET A 91 -4.70 2.84 -2.14
C MET A 91 -4.72 4.26 -1.56
N GLN A 92 -5.71 4.58 -0.73
CA GLN A 92 -5.84 5.90 -0.12
C GLN A 92 -4.63 6.27 0.75
N GLU A 93 -4.14 5.33 1.56
CA GLU A 93 -2.97 5.59 2.40
C GLU A 93 -1.71 5.86 1.57
N ILE A 94 -1.47 5.07 0.52
CA ILE A 94 -0.31 5.29 -0.37
C ILE A 94 -0.44 6.63 -1.08
N VAL A 95 -1.61 6.96 -1.63
CA VAL A 95 -1.87 8.26 -2.27
C VAL A 95 -1.60 9.40 -1.28
N SER A 96 -2.01 9.26 -0.02
CA SER A 96 -1.85 10.31 1.00
C SER A 96 -0.40 10.67 1.30
N VAL A 97 0.56 9.76 1.05
CA VAL A 97 2.00 10.02 1.24
C VAL A 97 2.72 10.34 -0.06
N VAL A 98 2.27 9.81 -1.20
CA VAL A 98 2.89 10.04 -2.51
C VAL A 98 2.49 11.39 -3.09
N GLU A 99 1.21 11.77 -3.02
CA GLU A 99 0.69 13.00 -3.61
C GLU A 99 1.38 14.26 -3.06
N PRO A 100 1.59 14.42 -1.73
CA PRO A 100 2.32 15.58 -1.21
C PRO A 100 3.76 15.65 -1.72
N ALA A 101 4.44 14.52 -1.85
CA ALA A 101 5.82 14.46 -2.37
C ALA A 101 5.88 14.81 -3.86
N ALA A 102 4.91 14.33 -4.65
CA ALA A 102 4.78 14.68 -6.06
C ALA A 102 4.52 16.18 -6.24
N ARG A 103 3.60 16.74 -5.44
CA ARG A 103 3.27 18.18 -5.46
C ARG A 103 4.48 19.04 -5.10
N ASP A 104 5.18 18.71 -4.02
CA ASP A 104 6.37 19.43 -3.54
C ASP A 104 7.50 19.42 -4.58
N SER A 105 7.58 18.34 -5.37
CA SER A 105 8.55 18.21 -6.46
C SER A 105 8.17 18.97 -7.73
N GLY A 106 6.99 19.61 -7.79
CA GLY A 106 6.52 20.36 -8.96
C GLY A 106 5.91 19.50 -10.08
N VAL A 107 5.44 18.29 -9.76
CA VAL A 107 4.68 17.48 -10.72
C VAL A 107 3.38 18.20 -11.11
N ALA A 108 3.08 18.26 -12.41
CA ALA A 108 1.89 18.95 -12.93
C ALA A 108 0.57 18.33 -12.45
N GLU A 109 0.47 16.99 -12.50
CA GLU A 109 -0.71 16.21 -12.09
C GLU A 109 -0.37 15.27 -10.92
N PRO A 110 -0.12 15.80 -9.71
CA PRO A 110 0.43 15.01 -8.60
C PRO A 110 -0.53 13.93 -8.11
N THR A 111 -1.84 14.19 -8.13
CA THR A 111 -2.88 13.22 -7.70
C THR A 111 -3.00 12.05 -8.68
N ALA A 112 -2.95 12.32 -10.00
CA ALA A 112 -2.99 11.26 -11.00
C ALA A 112 -1.77 10.35 -10.89
N LEU A 113 -0.57 10.93 -10.80
CA LEU A 113 0.66 10.18 -10.59
C LEU A 113 0.62 9.36 -9.30
N ALA A 114 0.13 9.94 -8.20
CA ALA A 114 0.03 9.23 -6.93
C ALA A 114 -0.89 8.01 -7.01
N ALA A 115 -2.03 8.12 -7.70
CA ALA A 115 -2.93 7.00 -7.93
C ALA A 115 -2.26 5.88 -8.74
N GLU A 116 -1.59 6.22 -9.85
CA GLU A 116 -0.85 5.24 -10.68
C GLU A 116 0.25 4.53 -9.86
N LEU A 117 1.02 5.28 -9.08
CA LEU A 117 2.09 4.72 -8.25
C LEU A 117 1.54 3.88 -7.09
N ALA A 118 0.37 4.20 -6.56
CA ALA A 118 -0.30 3.37 -5.56
C ALA A 118 -0.73 2.02 -6.14
N GLU A 119 -1.34 2.00 -7.33
CA GLU A 119 -1.70 0.75 -8.01
C GLU A 119 -0.47 -0.14 -8.25
N LEU A 120 0.60 0.47 -8.77
CA LEU A 120 1.86 -0.21 -9.03
C LEU A 120 2.48 -0.77 -7.75
N THR A 121 2.45 0.00 -6.66
CA THR A 121 2.97 -0.41 -5.35
C THR A 121 2.23 -1.64 -4.83
N ILE A 122 0.90 -1.64 -4.90
CA ILE A 122 0.09 -2.78 -4.46
C ILE A 122 0.37 -4.02 -5.31
N ALA A 123 0.40 -3.87 -6.64
CA ALA A 123 0.64 -4.97 -7.57
C ALA A 123 2.02 -5.61 -7.33
N LEU A 124 3.08 -4.81 -7.22
CA LEU A 124 4.44 -5.30 -7.00
C LEU A 124 4.61 -5.91 -5.60
N THR A 125 3.98 -5.33 -4.57
CA THR A 125 4.02 -5.89 -3.21
C THR A 125 3.37 -7.27 -3.18
N ARG A 126 2.15 -7.42 -3.73
CA ARG A 126 1.46 -8.71 -3.82
C ARG A 126 2.25 -9.74 -4.65
N GLY A 127 2.81 -9.31 -5.79
CA GLY A 127 3.67 -10.16 -6.62
C GLY A 127 4.90 -10.67 -5.87
N SER A 128 5.54 -9.80 -5.08
CA SER A 128 6.72 -10.17 -4.28
C SER A 128 6.39 -11.19 -3.18
N LEU A 129 5.22 -11.08 -2.54
CA LEU A 129 4.74 -12.03 -1.56
C LEU A 129 4.44 -13.40 -2.17
N LEU A 130 3.97 -13.43 -3.42
CA LEU A 130 3.79 -14.67 -4.17
C LEU A 130 5.14 -15.31 -4.55
N SER A 131 6.10 -14.51 -5.02
CA SER A 131 7.40 -15.00 -5.49
C SER A 131 8.36 -15.41 -4.37
N PHE A 132 8.34 -14.69 -3.24
CA PHE A 132 9.32 -14.87 -2.16
C PHE A 132 8.71 -15.43 -0.87
N GLY A 133 7.38 -15.57 -0.82
CA GLY A 133 6.69 -16.02 0.38
C GLY A 133 6.90 -15.04 1.53
N GLY A 134 7.36 -15.57 2.66
CA GLY A 134 7.61 -14.79 3.89
C GLY A 134 9.09 -14.44 4.14
N ASP A 135 9.94 -14.51 3.12
CA ASP A 135 11.34 -14.11 3.23
C ASP A 135 11.43 -12.60 3.54
N ARG A 136 11.70 -12.30 4.81
CA ARG A 136 11.75 -10.95 5.37
C ARG A 136 12.76 -10.06 4.64
N ASP A 137 13.91 -10.60 4.28
CA ASP A 137 14.98 -9.81 3.64
C ASP A 137 14.57 -9.42 2.23
N LYS A 138 13.92 -10.35 1.49
CA LYS A 138 13.42 -10.07 0.14
C LYS A 138 12.22 -9.12 0.12
N VAL A 139 11.32 -9.23 1.10
CA VAL A 139 10.20 -8.26 1.26
C VAL A 139 10.76 -6.87 1.55
N THR A 140 11.68 -6.76 2.50
CA THR A 140 12.31 -5.48 2.87
C THR A 140 13.05 -4.86 1.69
N LEU A 141 13.81 -5.67 0.94
CA LEU A 141 14.50 -5.23 -0.27
C LEU A 141 13.53 -4.75 -1.35
N THR A 142 12.43 -5.46 -1.56
CA THR A 142 11.39 -5.07 -2.53
C THR A 142 10.79 -3.72 -2.16
N MET A 143 10.42 -3.52 -0.89
CA MET A 143 9.84 -2.26 -0.43
C MET A 143 10.81 -1.08 -0.56
N ARG A 144 12.09 -1.28 -0.28
CA ARG A 144 13.13 -0.26 -0.53
C ARG A 144 13.26 0.08 -2.01
N ARG A 145 13.19 -0.91 -2.89
CA ARG A 145 13.21 -0.70 -4.35
C ARG A 145 11.96 0.02 -4.84
N LEU A 146 10.78 -0.30 -4.30
CA LEU A 146 9.54 0.39 -4.59
C LEU A 146 9.61 1.87 -4.22
N HIS A 147 10.05 2.18 -3.01
CA HIS A 147 10.28 3.56 -2.59
C HIS A 147 11.22 4.29 -3.56
N HIS A 148 12.34 3.67 -3.94
CA HIS A 148 13.27 4.27 -4.90
C HIS A 148 12.64 4.52 -6.28
N LEU A 149 11.86 3.56 -6.80
CA LEU A 149 11.14 3.71 -8.07
C LEU A 149 10.14 4.86 -8.02
N ILE A 150 9.39 4.99 -6.93
CA ILE A 150 8.43 6.09 -6.74
C ILE A 150 9.15 7.44 -6.76
N VAL A 151 10.27 7.57 -6.04
CA VAL A 151 11.07 8.80 -6.04
C VAL A 151 11.57 9.14 -7.45
N LEU A 152 12.05 8.14 -8.19
CA LEU A 152 12.49 8.34 -9.58
C LEU A 152 11.34 8.76 -10.50
N SER A 153 10.16 8.13 -10.37
CA SER A 153 8.96 8.47 -11.14
C SER A 153 8.47 9.88 -10.85
N ILE A 154 8.52 10.31 -9.59
CA ILE A 154 8.20 11.70 -9.21
C ILE A 154 9.18 12.68 -9.86
N ALA A 155 10.48 12.40 -9.78
CA ALA A 155 11.50 13.27 -10.35
C ALA A 155 11.40 13.37 -11.88
N ASP A 156 11.18 12.24 -12.57
CA ASP A 156 10.96 12.21 -14.02
C ASP A 156 9.70 12.97 -14.43
N ALA A 157 8.58 12.80 -13.70
CA ALA A 157 7.36 13.53 -13.97
C ALA A 157 7.50 15.04 -13.74
N ALA A 158 8.23 15.45 -12.69
CA ALA A 158 8.55 16.86 -12.42
C ALA A 158 9.40 17.47 -13.53
N ALA A 159 10.41 16.74 -14.05
CA ALA A 159 11.26 17.22 -15.13
C ALA A 159 10.52 17.40 -16.46
N ARG A 160 9.40 16.70 -16.66
CA ARG A 160 8.54 16.81 -17.85
C ARG A 160 7.51 17.95 -17.75
N ALA A 161 7.33 18.56 -16.58
CA ALA A 161 6.42 19.68 -16.42
C ALA A 161 6.94 20.89 -17.24
N PRO A 162 6.13 21.49 -18.13
CA PRO A 162 6.57 22.63 -18.92
C PRO A 162 6.90 23.81 -18.01
N LEU A 163 8.05 24.45 -18.25
CA LEU A 163 8.54 25.67 -17.57
C LEU A 163 7.61 26.86 -17.83
N SER A 164 6.43 26.85 -17.22
CA SER A 164 5.41 27.88 -17.39
C SER A 164 5.69 29.01 -16.38
N GLY A 165 6.67 29.88 -16.66
CA GLY A 165 6.96 30.96 -15.71
C GLY A 165 8.07 31.98 -16.01
N GLN A 166 8.73 31.99 -17.17
CA GLN A 166 9.64 33.09 -17.53
C GLN A 166 9.31 33.64 -18.91
N GLY A 167 8.42 34.63 -18.95
CA GLY A 167 8.02 35.32 -20.17
C GLY A 167 7.22 36.58 -19.85
N GLY A 168 7.68 37.36 -18.87
CA GLY A 168 7.06 38.62 -18.48
C GLY A 168 8.02 39.80 -18.68
N SER A 169 7.66 40.65 -19.63
CA SER A 169 8.05 42.06 -19.78
C SER A 169 9.41 42.38 -20.40
N GLN A 170 9.36 42.78 -21.68
CA GLN A 170 10.15 43.91 -22.16
C GLN A 170 9.18 44.92 -22.80
N PRO A 171 9.31 46.23 -22.47
CA PRO A 171 8.46 47.29 -23.03
C PRO A 171 8.75 47.60 -24.50
#